data_AF-A0A953QJT6-F1
#
_entry.id   AF-A0A953QJT6-F1
#
_cell.length_a   1.000
_cell.length_b   1.000
_cell.length_c   1.000
_cell.angle_alpha   90.00
_cell.angle_beta   90.00
_cell.angle_gamma   90.00
#
_symmetry.space_group_name_H-M   'P 1'
#
loop_
_entity.id
_entity.type
_entity.pdbx_description
1 polymer ?
#
loop_
_entity_poly.entity_id
_entity_poly.type
_entity_poly.pdbx_seq_one_letter_code
_entity_poly.pdbx_strand_id
1 'polypeptide(L)'
;MLTVPPIPTWQAVHPLVVHFPIALLLTAPLFVVIGMFRKPERSFPFLIAALILMGMGTAATYVASASGEAAAGLAERNPQAAAVLEEHEELAVTTELAFTSLTLIFASILFVPRVFKVPATRAVSVWLPAVFLVFYATGALSLANTAHQGGRLVYELGIKARMPPESTLMHSANHR
;
A
#
# COMPACT_ATOMS: atom_id res chain seq x y z
N MET A 1 25.74 24.32 1.24
CA MET A 1 25.36 23.67 2.52
C MET A 1 24.03 22.96 2.31
N LEU A 2 23.94 21.66 2.60
CA LEU A 2 22.68 20.93 2.49
C LEU A 2 21.78 21.33 3.68
N THR A 3 20.77 22.14 3.43
CA THR A 3 19.73 22.46 4.41
C THR A 3 18.70 21.34 4.42
N VAL A 4 18.63 20.60 5.53
CA VAL A 4 17.60 19.56 5.72
C VAL A 4 16.27 20.27 6.00
N PRO A 5 15.20 19.97 5.24
CA PRO A 5 13.89 20.55 5.52
C PRO A 5 13.34 20.07 6.88
N PRO A 6 12.50 20.88 7.55
CA PRO A 6 11.87 20.47 8.80
C PRO A 6 11.02 19.21 8.62
N ILE A 7 11.05 18.32 9.61
CA ILE A 7 10.26 17.08 9.59
C ILE A 7 8.76 17.45 9.63
N PRO A 8 7.94 17.04 8.64
CA PRO A 8 6.52 17.38 8.62
C PRO A 8 5.74 16.68 9.75
N THR A 9 4.59 17.24 10.14
CA THR A 9 3.66 16.57 11.05
C THR A 9 3.07 15.32 10.40
N TRP A 10 2.61 14.35 11.20
CA TRP A 10 2.06 13.07 10.71
C TRP A 10 0.96 13.26 9.65
N GLN A 11 0.08 14.26 9.83
CA GLN A 11 -0.94 14.65 8.86
C GLN A 11 -0.33 15.15 7.54
N ALA A 12 0.75 15.92 7.59
CA ALA A 12 1.40 16.47 6.40
C ALA A 12 2.22 15.40 5.64
N VAL A 13 2.67 14.34 6.30
CA VAL A 13 3.32 13.19 5.63
C VAL A 13 2.28 12.27 5.00
N HIS A 14 1.03 12.23 5.48
CA HIS A 14 -0.01 11.30 5.01
C HIS A 14 -0.14 11.23 3.47
N PRO A 15 -0.24 12.35 2.71
CA PRO A 15 -0.28 12.28 1.24
C PRO A 15 0.97 11.66 0.62
N LEU A 16 2.14 11.73 1.26
CA LEU A 16 3.35 11.05 0.79
C LEU A 16 3.31 9.55 1.11
N VAL A 17 2.85 9.19 2.32
CA VAL A 17 2.78 7.78 2.77
C VAL A 17 1.78 6.96 1.95
N VAL A 18 0.63 7.54 1.60
CA VAL A 18 -0.45 6.82 0.88
C VAL A 18 -0.07 6.37 -0.53
N HIS A 19 0.97 6.93 -1.15
CA HIS A 19 1.43 6.50 -2.47
C HIS A 19 2.29 5.23 -2.44
N PHE A 20 2.93 4.93 -1.31
CA PHE A 20 3.79 3.74 -1.19
C PHE A 20 3.01 2.43 -1.35
N PRO A 21 1.85 2.22 -0.68
CA PRO A 21 1.03 1.03 -0.93
C PRO A 21 0.68 0.86 -2.40
N ILE A 22 0.25 1.94 -3.06
CA ILE A 22 -0.16 1.94 -4.46
C ILE A 22 1.00 1.50 -5.35
N ALA A 23 2.15 2.17 -5.24
CA ALA A 23 3.31 1.88 -6.07
C ALA A 23 3.84 0.46 -5.83
N LEU A 24 4.01 0.04 -4.57
CA LEU A 24 4.62 -1.24 -4.23
C LEU A 24 3.71 -2.42 -4.59
N LEU A 25 2.43 -2.36 -4.24
CA LEU A 25 1.48 -3.45 -4.47
C LEU A 25 1.13 -3.58 -5.96
N LEU A 26 0.96 -2.48 -6.71
CA LEU A 26 0.70 -2.58 -8.14
C LEU A 26 1.93 -2.99 -8.96
N THR A 27 3.15 -2.82 -8.43
CA THR A 27 4.38 -3.28 -9.08
C THR A 27 4.65 -4.77 -8.83
N ALA A 28 4.30 -5.30 -7.66
CA ALA A 28 4.51 -6.70 -7.30
C ALA A 28 4.04 -7.74 -8.36
N PRO A 29 2.84 -7.65 -8.96
CA PRO A 29 2.38 -8.63 -9.94
C PRO A 29 3.25 -8.66 -11.20
N LEU A 30 3.93 -7.57 -11.57
CA LEU A 30 4.88 -7.57 -12.70
C LEU A 30 6.02 -8.56 -12.46
N PHE A 31 6.55 -8.61 -11.24
CA PHE A 31 7.61 -9.55 -10.87
C PHE A 31 7.12 -10.99 -10.81
N VAL A 32 5.86 -11.23 -10.40
CA VAL A 32 5.23 -12.55 -10.47
C VAL A 32 5.14 -13.02 -11.92
N VAL A 33 4.62 -12.16 -12.82
CA VAL A 33 4.49 -12.44 -14.24
C VAL A 33 5.86 -12.73 -14.88
N ILE A 34 6.87 -11.90 -14.60
CA ILE A 34 8.24 -12.15 -15.08
C ILE A 34 8.71 -13.52 -14.59
N GLY A 35 8.53 -13.84 -13.30
CA GLY A 35 8.91 -15.12 -12.71
C GLY A 35 8.26 -16.32 -13.42
N MET A 36 6.98 -16.23 -13.80
CA MET A 36 6.25 -17.29 -14.49
C MET A 36 6.81 -17.61 -15.89
N PHE A 37 7.37 -16.62 -16.59
CA PHE A 37 7.96 -16.80 -17.93
C PHE A 37 9.45 -17.15 -17.91
N ARG A 38 10.09 -17.22 -16.74
CA ARG A 38 11.49 -17.67 -16.62
C ARG A 38 11.58 -19.16 -16.37
N LYS A 39 12.73 -19.73 -16.72
CA LYS A 39 13.07 -21.11 -16.35
C LYS A 39 13.07 -21.25 -14.82
N PRO A 40 12.72 -22.43 -14.26
CA PRO A 40 12.62 -22.63 -12.81
C PRO A 40 13.85 -22.20 -12.02
N GLU A 41 15.05 -22.31 -12.60
CA GLU A 41 16.32 -21.94 -11.95
C GLU A 41 16.51 -20.42 -11.85
N ARG A 42 15.80 -19.64 -12.68
CA ARG A 42 15.92 -18.17 -12.77
C ARG A 42 14.66 -17.43 -12.32
N SER A 43 13.56 -18.13 -12.02
CA SER A 43 12.31 -17.50 -11.60
C SER A 43 12.35 -17.02 -10.15
N PHE A 44 13.06 -17.73 -9.28
CA PHE A 44 13.01 -17.53 -7.83
C PHE A 44 13.38 -16.10 -7.37
N PRO A 45 14.43 -15.44 -7.88
CA PRO A 45 14.74 -14.06 -7.49
C PRO A 45 13.60 -13.06 -7.79
N PHE A 46 12.90 -13.23 -8.91
CA PHE A 46 11.76 -12.38 -9.25
C PHE A 46 10.57 -12.62 -8.31
N LEU A 47 10.30 -13.88 -7.95
CA LEU A 47 9.23 -14.21 -7.00
C LEU A 47 9.55 -13.69 -5.59
N ILE A 48 10.82 -13.71 -5.18
CA ILE A 48 11.26 -13.10 -3.91
C ILE A 48 11.10 -11.58 -3.96
N ALA A 49 11.49 -10.92 -5.05
CA ALA A 49 11.28 -9.49 -5.22
C ALA A 49 9.78 -9.13 -5.15
N ALA A 50 8.91 -9.91 -5.80
CA ALA A 50 7.47 -9.75 -5.69
C ALA A 50 6.98 -9.87 -4.23
N LEU A 51 7.45 -10.88 -3.48
CA LEU A 51 7.08 -11.07 -2.09
C LEU A 51 7.56 -9.90 -1.20
N ILE A 52 8.76 -9.38 -1.43
CA ILE A 52 9.30 -8.21 -0.70
C ILE A 52 8.44 -6.98 -0.99
N LEU A 53 8.09 -6.73 -2.26
CA LEU A 53 7.20 -5.62 -2.64
C LEU A 53 5.82 -5.76 -2.00
N MET A 54 5.25 -6.98 -1.99
CA MET A 54 3.99 -7.26 -1.31
C MET A 54 4.09 -6.98 0.19
N GLY A 55 5.10 -7.52 0.88
CA GLY A 55 5.30 -7.32 2.31
C GLY A 55 5.48 -5.85 2.69
N MET A 56 6.33 -5.11 1.97
CA MET A 56 6.52 -3.68 2.21
C MET A 56 5.26 -2.87 1.86
N GLY A 57 4.58 -3.19 0.77
CA GLY A 57 3.34 -2.54 0.36
C GLY A 57 2.21 -2.76 1.37
N THR A 58 2.04 -3.99 1.87
CA THR A 58 1.11 -4.33 2.95
C THR A 58 1.48 -3.62 4.25
N ALA A 59 2.75 -3.58 4.64
CA ALA A 59 3.15 -2.80 5.82
C ALA A 59 2.81 -1.32 5.64
N ALA A 60 3.01 -0.77 4.44
CA ALA A 60 2.70 0.61 4.13
C ALA A 60 1.19 0.92 4.18
N THR A 61 0.27 -0.04 3.94
CA THR A 61 -1.17 0.22 4.08
C THR A 61 -1.53 0.58 5.52
N TYR A 62 -0.96 -0.14 6.50
CA TYR A 62 -1.18 0.16 7.92
C TYR A 62 -0.61 1.52 8.32
N VAL A 63 0.57 1.89 7.80
CA VAL A 63 1.16 3.22 8.05
C VAL A 63 0.31 4.33 7.41
N ALA A 64 -0.25 4.07 6.22
CA ALA A 64 -1.16 4.98 5.54
C ALA A 64 -2.46 5.19 6.34
N SER A 65 -3.11 4.12 6.80
CA SER A 65 -4.33 4.21 7.62
C SER A 65 -4.09 4.92 8.95
N ALA A 66 -3.00 4.58 9.66
CA ALA A 66 -2.64 5.24 10.92
C ALA A 66 -2.33 6.74 10.74
N SER A 67 -1.89 7.16 9.55
CA SER A 67 -1.72 8.59 9.23
C SER A 67 -3.00 9.28 8.76
N GLY A 68 -3.94 8.52 8.17
CA GLY A 68 -5.27 9.01 7.79
C GLY A 68 -6.16 9.28 8.99
N GLU A 69 -6.19 8.36 9.97
CA GLU A 69 -6.96 8.51 11.21
C GLU A 69 -6.56 9.78 11.98
N ALA A 70 -5.25 10.07 12.04
CA ALA A 70 -4.75 11.31 12.64
C ALA A 70 -5.19 12.58 11.90
N ALA A 71 -5.61 12.48 10.64
CA ALA A 71 -6.08 13.57 9.80
C ALA A 71 -7.62 13.65 9.69
N ALA A 72 -8.35 12.62 10.14
CA ALA A 72 -9.80 12.44 9.96
C ALA A 72 -10.67 13.54 10.60
N GLY A 73 -10.27 14.09 11.75
CA GLY A 73 -11.08 15.02 12.54
C GLY A 73 -11.46 16.36 11.87
N LEU A 74 -10.95 16.64 10.65
CA LEU A 74 -11.40 17.75 9.81
C LEU A 74 -12.58 17.37 8.90
N ALA A 75 -12.59 16.14 8.36
CA ALA A 75 -13.65 15.63 7.49
C ALA A 75 -14.96 15.39 8.25
N GLU A 76 -14.88 14.92 9.50
CA GLU A 76 -16.04 14.65 10.36
C GLU A 76 -16.96 15.87 10.59
N ARG A 77 -16.42 17.09 10.41
CA ARG A 77 -17.18 18.33 10.61
C ARG A 77 -18.09 18.70 9.44
N ASN A 78 -17.95 18.01 8.30
CA ASN A 78 -18.77 18.18 7.12
C ASN A 78 -19.56 16.89 6.84
N PRO A 79 -20.90 16.89 6.93
CA PRO A 79 -21.72 15.69 6.74
C PRO A 79 -21.49 14.97 5.40
N GLN A 80 -21.21 15.72 4.32
CA GLN A 80 -20.94 15.13 3.02
C GLN A 80 -19.55 14.48 2.96
N ALA A 81 -18.57 15.02 3.70
CA ALA A 81 -17.24 14.44 3.80
C ALA A 81 -17.16 13.28 4.77
N ALA A 82 -18.00 13.26 5.81
CA ALA A 82 -18.09 12.16 6.76
C ALA A 82 -18.47 10.84 6.07
N ALA A 83 -19.48 10.85 5.19
CA ALA A 83 -19.88 9.63 4.47
C ALA A 83 -18.79 9.10 3.53
N VAL A 84 -18.07 9.98 2.83
CA VAL A 84 -16.96 9.58 1.94
C VAL A 84 -15.75 9.11 2.75
N LEU A 85 -15.52 9.71 3.93
CA LEU A 85 -14.46 9.30 4.85
C LEU A 85 -14.74 7.90 5.40
N GLU A 86 -15.96 7.63 5.83
CA GLU A 86 -16.38 6.32 6.33
C GLU A 86 -16.18 5.23 5.26
N GLU A 87 -16.61 5.48 4.02
CA GLU A 87 -16.38 4.55 2.90
C GLU A 87 -14.87 4.36 2.63
N HIS A 88 -14.07 5.44 2.70
CA HIS A 88 -12.63 5.36 2.54
C HIS A 88 -11.96 4.51 3.62
N GLU A 89 -12.37 4.66 4.88
CA GLU A 89 -11.86 3.90 6.03
C GLU A 89 -12.25 2.42 5.96
N GLU A 90 -13.49 2.09 5.60
CA GLU A 90 -13.93 0.70 5.38
C GLU A 90 -13.14 0.03 4.25
N LEU A 91 -12.92 0.75 3.15
CA LEU A 91 -12.10 0.28 2.04
C LEU A 91 -10.63 0.14 2.44
N ALA A 92 -10.10 1.00 3.31
CA ALA A 92 -8.73 0.90 3.81
C ALA A 92 -8.54 -0.38 4.64
N VAL A 93 -9.44 -0.65 5.60
CA VAL A 93 -9.42 -1.90 6.39
C VAL A 93 -9.57 -3.13 5.49
N THR A 94 -10.47 -3.09 4.51
CA THR A 94 -10.65 -4.17 3.53
C THR A 94 -9.37 -4.41 2.74
N THR A 95 -8.73 -3.35 2.27
CA THR A 95 -7.45 -3.39 1.54
C THR A 95 -6.33 -3.97 2.40
N GLU A 96 -6.20 -3.56 3.67
CA GLU A 96 -5.22 -4.11 4.61
C GLU A 96 -5.35 -5.62 4.80
N LEU A 97 -6.57 -6.09 5.07
CA LEU A 97 -6.86 -7.51 5.28
C LEU A 97 -6.65 -8.32 4.00
N ALA A 98 -7.08 -7.78 2.85
CA ALA A 98 -6.90 -8.41 1.55
C ALA A 98 -5.42 -8.60 1.22
N PHE A 99 -4.60 -7.55 1.35
CA PHE A 99 -3.18 -7.64 1.04
C PHE A 99 -2.38 -8.42 2.08
N THR A 100 -2.76 -8.41 3.35
CA THR A 100 -2.18 -9.32 4.35
C THR A 100 -2.43 -10.78 3.95
N SER A 101 -3.67 -11.11 3.60
CA SER A 101 -4.03 -12.46 3.15
C SER A 101 -3.29 -12.85 1.88
N LEU A 102 -3.27 -11.99 0.86
CA LEU A 102 -2.58 -12.22 -0.40
C LEU A 102 -1.07 -12.40 -0.21
N THR A 103 -0.42 -11.57 0.62
CA THR A 103 1.01 -11.69 0.94
C THR A 103 1.33 -13.03 1.61
N LEU A 104 0.52 -13.47 2.57
CA LEU A 104 0.68 -14.76 3.25
C LEU A 104 0.42 -15.95 2.33
N ILE A 105 -0.60 -15.86 1.47
CA ILE A 105 -0.89 -16.87 0.44
C ILE A 105 0.29 -16.98 -0.53
N PHE A 106 0.83 -15.85 -1.00
CA PHE A 106 1.96 -15.85 -1.92
C PHE A 106 3.23 -16.42 -1.28
N ALA A 107 3.51 -16.05 -0.02
CA ALA A 107 4.60 -16.65 0.75
C ALA A 107 4.41 -18.18 0.87
N SER A 108 3.20 -18.64 1.13
CA SER A 108 2.86 -20.06 1.18
C SER A 108 3.11 -20.76 -0.16
N ILE A 109 2.65 -20.17 -1.28
CA ILE A 109 2.90 -20.68 -2.64
C ILE A 109 4.42 -20.83 -2.89
N LEU A 110 5.23 -19.90 -2.39
CA LEU A 110 6.67 -19.88 -2.63
C LEU A 110 7.43 -20.90 -1.76
N PHE A 111 7.09 -21.01 -0.47
CA PHE A 111 7.88 -21.75 0.51
C PHE A 111 7.34 -23.15 0.82
N VAL A 112 6.02 -23.38 0.80
CA VAL A 112 5.43 -24.70 1.11
C VAL A 112 5.96 -25.79 0.16
N PRO A 113 5.95 -25.64 -1.18
CA PRO A 113 6.50 -26.65 -2.07
C PRO A 113 7.99 -26.96 -1.80
N ARG A 114 8.77 -25.97 -1.36
CA ARG A 114 10.20 -26.13 -1.07
C ARG A 114 10.42 -26.90 0.23
N VAL A 115 9.67 -26.57 1.28
CA VAL A 115 9.73 -27.25 2.58
C VAL A 115 9.35 -28.73 2.42
N PHE A 116 8.30 -29.02 1.66
CA PHE A 116 7.83 -30.39 1.41
C PHE A 116 8.50 -31.09 0.21
N LYS A 117 9.53 -30.48 -0.40
CA LYS A 117 10.28 -31.01 -1.56
C LYS A 117 9.37 -31.46 -2.73
N VAL A 118 8.27 -30.75 -2.94
CA VAL A 118 7.34 -31.00 -4.04
C VAL A 118 8.04 -30.69 -5.37
N PRO A 119 7.99 -31.58 -6.38
CA PRO A 119 8.65 -31.34 -7.66
C PRO A 119 8.06 -30.11 -8.36
N ALA A 120 8.94 -29.35 -9.03
CA ALA A 120 8.59 -28.13 -9.76
C ALA A 120 7.84 -28.42 -11.06
N THR A 121 6.59 -28.88 -10.94
CA THR A 121 5.69 -29.11 -12.07
C THR A 121 5.14 -27.79 -12.62
N ARG A 122 4.65 -27.81 -13.87
CA ARG A 122 3.99 -26.65 -14.50
C ARG A 122 2.77 -26.15 -13.72
N ALA A 123 2.09 -27.05 -13.00
CA ALA A 123 1.00 -26.70 -12.08
C ALA A 123 1.48 -25.77 -10.96
N VAL A 124 2.60 -26.10 -10.31
CA VAL A 124 3.14 -25.33 -9.18
C VAL A 124 3.85 -24.06 -9.65
N SER A 125 4.57 -24.10 -10.78
CA SER A 125 5.41 -22.98 -11.22
C SER A 125 4.71 -21.94 -12.08
N VAL A 126 3.56 -22.28 -12.70
CA VAL A 126 2.85 -21.37 -13.62
C VAL A 126 1.38 -21.23 -13.24
N TRP A 127 0.62 -22.33 -13.17
CA TRP A 127 -0.83 -22.25 -12.98
C TRP A 127 -1.22 -21.71 -11.61
N LEU A 128 -0.54 -22.15 -10.55
CA LEU A 128 -0.82 -21.67 -9.20
C LEU A 128 -0.53 -20.15 -9.04
N PRO A 129 0.63 -19.61 -9.48
CA PRO A 129 0.83 -18.16 -9.57
C PRO A 129 -0.17 -17.42 -10.47
N ALA A 130 -0.60 -18.03 -11.59
CA ALA A 130 -1.60 -17.42 -12.48
C ALA A 130 -2.95 -17.25 -11.79
N VAL A 131 -3.43 -18.29 -11.08
CA VAL A 131 -4.65 -18.22 -10.28
C VAL A 131 -4.50 -17.20 -9.15
N PHE A 132 -3.34 -17.18 -8.48
CA PHE A 132 -3.04 -16.16 -7.48
C PHE A 132 -3.16 -14.74 -8.05
N LEU A 133 -2.69 -14.47 -9.28
CA LEU A 133 -2.81 -13.14 -9.90
C LEU A 133 -4.27 -12.73 -10.16
N VAL A 134 -5.17 -13.68 -10.43
CA VAL A 134 -6.61 -13.39 -10.55
C VAL A 134 -7.16 -12.92 -9.20
N PHE A 135 -6.82 -13.59 -8.10
CA PHE A 135 -7.18 -13.12 -6.76
C PHE A 135 -6.47 -11.82 -6.38
N TYR A 136 -5.23 -11.63 -6.81
CA TYR A 136 -4.49 -10.39 -6.58
C TYR A 136 -5.18 -9.17 -7.21
N ALA A 137 -5.81 -9.37 -8.38
CA ALA A 137 -6.54 -8.31 -9.07
C ALA A 137 -7.71 -7.77 -8.22
N THR A 138 -8.37 -8.59 -7.39
CA THR A 138 -9.43 -8.10 -6.51
C THR A 138 -8.88 -7.21 -5.41
N GLY A 139 -7.72 -7.55 -4.84
CA GLY A 139 -6.99 -6.68 -3.91
C GLY A 139 -6.56 -5.36 -4.58
N ALA A 140 -6.07 -5.42 -5.81
CA ALA A 140 -5.70 -4.23 -6.58
C ALA A 140 -6.90 -3.31 -6.86
N LEU A 141 -8.07 -3.87 -7.14
CA LEU A 141 -9.32 -3.11 -7.28
C LEU A 141 -9.73 -2.46 -5.96
N SER A 142 -9.62 -3.17 -4.83
CA SER A 142 -9.87 -2.61 -3.49
C SER A 142 -8.96 -1.41 -3.23
N LEU A 143 -7.66 -1.55 -3.49
CA LEU A 143 -6.67 -0.46 -3.33
C LEU A 143 -6.98 0.75 -4.23
N ALA A 144 -7.38 0.50 -5.48
CA ALA A 144 -7.76 1.56 -6.41
C ALA A 144 -9.02 2.31 -5.92
N ASN A 145 -10.01 1.60 -5.40
CA ASN A 145 -11.21 2.20 -4.82
C ASN A 145 -10.89 3.00 -3.54
N THR A 146 -10.04 2.45 -2.65
CA THR A 146 -9.54 3.19 -1.48
C THR A 146 -8.86 4.50 -1.92
N ALA A 147 -7.96 4.44 -2.89
CA ALA A 147 -7.27 5.61 -3.42
C ALA A 147 -8.22 6.62 -4.10
N HIS A 148 -9.25 6.13 -4.79
CA HIS A 148 -10.28 6.97 -5.40
C HIS A 148 -11.06 7.77 -4.36
N GLN A 149 -11.56 7.12 -3.30
CA GLN A 149 -12.28 7.80 -2.22
C GLN A 149 -11.39 8.82 -1.49
N GLY A 150 -10.13 8.47 -1.24
CA GLY A 150 -9.14 9.41 -0.68
C GLY A 150 -8.93 10.62 -1.60
N GLY A 151 -8.90 10.40 -2.91
CA GLY A 151 -8.86 11.47 -3.90
C GLY A 151 -10.10 12.37 -3.85
N ARG A 152 -11.30 11.81 -3.70
CA ARG A 152 -12.54 12.58 -3.58
C ARG A 152 -12.54 13.49 -2.35
N LEU A 153 -12.07 12.99 -1.20
CA LEU A 153 -11.92 13.79 0.02
C LEU A 153 -11.04 15.03 -0.23
N VAL A 154 -9.92 14.87 -0.92
CA VAL A 154 -8.93 15.93 -1.14
C VAL A 154 -9.35 16.89 -2.26
N TYR A 155 -9.80 16.36 -3.40
CA TYR A 155 -10.02 17.12 -4.63
C TYR A 155 -11.45 17.61 -4.80
N GLU A 156 -12.45 16.82 -4.41
CA GLU A 156 -13.87 17.22 -4.53
C GLU A 156 -14.34 17.99 -3.29
N LEU A 157 -13.95 17.51 -2.11
CA LEU A 157 -14.46 18.00 -0.81
C LEU A 157 -13.50 18.94 -0.08
N GLY A 158 -12.28 19.12 -0.61
CA GLY A 158 -11.31 20.09 -0.11
C GLY A 158 -10.72 19.74 1.26
N ILE A 159 -10.88 18.50 1.73
CA ILE A 159 -10.30 18.04 2.99
C ILE A 159 -8.81 17.80 2.77
N LYS A 160 -7.99 18.72 3.28
CA LYS A 160 -6.53 18.66 3.20
C LYS A 160 -5.93 18.62 4.59
N ALA A 161 -4.85 17.86 4.73
CA ALA A 161 -4.02 17.91 5.91
C ALA A 161 -3.54 19.36 6.16
N ARG A 162 -3.66 19.85 7.40
CA ARG A 162 -3.16 21.17 7.77
C ARG A 162 -1.64 21.14 7.82
N MET A 163 -1.01 21.89 6.93
CA MET A 163 0.39 22.29 7.14
C MET A 163 0.40 23.44 8.16
N PRO A 164 1.24 23.40 9.20
CA PRO A 164 1.42 24.55 10.08
C PRO A 164 1.80 25.80 9.27
N PRO A 165 1.31 26.99 9.63
CA PRO A 165 1.68 28.22 8.93
C PRO A 165 3.19 28.44 9.03
N GLU A 166 3.79 28.93 7.93
CA GLU A 166 5.22 29.15 7.76
C GLU A 166 5.84 30.02 8.88
N SER A 167 5.05 30.95 9.45
CA SER A 167 5.44 31.80 10.57
C SER A 167 5.81 31.04 11.84
N THR A 168 5.23 29.86 12.09
CA THR A 168 5.54 29.04 13.27
C THR A 168 6.88 28.30 13.11
N LEU A 169 7.28 27.98 11.87
CA LEU A 169 8.55 27.33 11.56
C LEU A 169 9.75 28.29 11.75
N MET A 170 9.58 29.59 11.45
CA MET A 170 10.62 30.60 11.69
C MET A 170 10.83 30.90 13.19
N HIS A 171 9.77 30.90 14.01
CA HIS A 171 9.89 31.18 15.45
C HIS A 171 10.60 30.06 16.22
N SER A 172 10.41 28.79 15.82
CA SER A 172 11.14 27.63 16.38
C SER A 172 12.62 27.58 15.97
N ALA A 173 12.99 28.14 14.83
CA ALA A 173 14.36 28.16 14.34
C ALA A 173 15.21 29.26 14.99
N ASN A 174 14.57 30.33 15.47
CA ASN A 174 15.24 31.49 16.08
C ASN A 174 15.51 31.32 17.60
N HIS A 175 15.04 30.23 18.19
CA HIS A 175 15.20 29.90 19.62
C HIS A 175 16.06 28.63 19.86
N ARG A 176 16.88 28.22 18.88
CA ARG A 176 17.94 27.22 19.07
C ARG A 176 19.32 27.84 18.93
#